data_AF-A0A9W6WC97-F1
#
_entry.id   AF-A0A9W6WC97-F1
#
_cell.length_a   1.000
_cell.length_b   1.000
_cell.length_c   1.000
_cell.angle_alpha   90.00
_cell.angle_beta   90.00
_cell.angle_gamma   90.00
#
_symmetry.space_group_name_H-M   'P 1'
#
loop_
_entity.id
_entity.type
_entity.pdbx_description
1 polymer ?
#
loop_
_entity_poly.entity_id
_entity_poly.type
_entity_poly.pdbx_seq_one_letter_code
_entity_poly.pdbx_strand_id
1 'polypeptide(L)'
;MAPFFDPKKHLNHTALLIEPRSIARDVPSVYMGEETRRDEVTARVTVFATMDELRAGSPASDSVQKITHRMLAADASRLIGGAFPTVVASLEPKRKGFVWRAPSSQVAQLLKAYYDKRGASQPDPVPSFDEPPAAPAFDDEPPF
;
A
#
# COMPACT_ATOMS: atom_id res chain seq x y z
N MET A 1 2.98 3.68 -14.95
CA MET A 1 3.64 3.98 -13.66
C MET A 1 2.58 4.22 -12.61
N ALA A 2 2.67 3.59 -11.44
CA ALA A 2 1.77 3.88 -10.33
C ALA A 2 2.03 5.31 -9.80
N PRO A 3 0.98 6.10 -9.49
CA PRO A 3 1.14 7.45 -8.96
C PRO A 3 1.77 7.41 -7.56
N PHE A 4 2.47 8.50 -7.20
CA PHE A 4 3.01 8.67 -5.86
C PHE A 4 1.91 9.06 -4.87
N PHE A 5 1.96 8.47 -3.68
CA PHE A 5 1.08 8.80 -2.56
C PHE A 5 1.45 10.16 -1.99
N ASP A 6 0.49 11.10 -2.01
CA ASP A 6 0.65 12.45 -1.46
C ASP A 6 -0.07 12.57 -0.11
N PRO A 7 0.64 12.43 1.03
CA PRO A 7 0.00 12.45 2.35
C PRO A 7 -0.74 13.75 2.65
N LYS A 8 -0.38 14.89 2.02
CA LYS A 8 -1.08 16.16 2.24
C LYS A 8 -2.53 16.10 1.79
N LYS A 9 -2.81 15.39 0.70
CA LYS A 9 -4.17 15.24 0.18
C LYS A 9 -5.05 14.39 1.07
N HIS A 10 -4.47 13.67 2.04
CA HIS A 10 -5.19 12.72 2.89
C HIS A 10 -5.32 13.14 4.36
N LEU A 11 -4.94 14.37 4.73
CA LEU A 11 -5.06 14.89 6.09
C LEU A 11 -6.52 14.97 6.60
N ASN A 12 -7.47 15.21 5.69
CA ASN A 12 -8.88 15.42 6.04
C ASN A 12 -9.76 14.19 5.80
N HIS A 13 -9.17 13.06 5.40
CA HIS A 13 -9.95 11.84 5.17
C HIS A 13 -10.25 11.12 6.47
N THR A 14 -11.46 10.54 6.53
CA THR A 14 -11.94 9.81 7.71
C THR A 14 -11.11 8.56 7.98
N ALA A 15 -10.73 7.83 6.93
CA ALA A 15 -9.98 6.60 7.08
C ALA A 15 -9.24 6.22 5.79
N LEU A 16 -8.12 5.52 5.95
CA LEU A 16 -7.38 4.87 4.88
C LEU A 16 -7.13 3.40 5.22
N LEU A 17 -7.19 2.55 4.20
CA LEU A 17 -6.71 1.19 4.25
C LEU A 17 -5.47 1.08 3.37
N ILE A 18 -4.33 0.80 3.98
CA ILE A 18 -3.06 0.63 3.27
C ILE A 18 -2.70 -0.84 3.25
N GLU A 19 -2.45 -1.35 2.05
CA GLU A 19 -2.13 -2.76 1.82
C GLU A 19 -0.82 -2.84 1.05
N PRO A 20 0.32 -2.88 1.76
CA PRO A 20 1.64 -2.95 1.14
C PRO A 20 1.82 -4.29 0.42
N ARG A 21 2.19 -4.22 -0.86
CA ARG A 21 2.38 -5.38 -1.73
C ARG A 21 3.84 -5.70 -1.98
N SER A 22 4.65 -4.68 -2.21
CA SER A 22 6.08 -4.86 -2.48
C SER A 22 6.89 -3.65 -2.02
N ILE A 23 8.18 -3.89 -1.76
CA ILE A 23 9.16 -2.85 -1.44
C ILE A 23 10.31 -2.94 -2.44
N ALA A 24 10.65 -1.79 -3.02
CA ALA A 24 11.90 -1.59 -3.72
C ALA A 24 12.81 -0.76 -2.80
N ARG A 25 13.90 -1.36 -2.34
CA ARG A 25 14.87 -0.67 -1.48
C ARG A 25 15.92 0.03 -2.34
N ASP A 26 16.47 1.10 -1.78
CA ASP A 26 17.65 1.77 -2.34
C ASP A 26 17.49 2.28 -3.79
N VAL A 27 16.28 2.69 -4.15
CA VAL A 27 15.95 3.16 -5.49
C VAL A 27 16.61 4.52 -5.72
N PRO A 28 17.42 4.68 -6.80
CA PRO A 28 18.00 5.97 -7.13
C PRO A 28 16.91 6.98 -7.50
N SER A 29 16.99 8.16 -6.91
CA SER A 29 16.02 9.25 -7.04
C SER A 29 16.74 10.58 -7.02
N VAL A 30 16.42 11.45 -7.97
CA VAL A 30 16.95 12.83 -7.96
C VAL A 30 15.99 13.71 -7.16
N TYR A 31 16.47 14.35 -6.09
CA TYR A 31 15.70 15.32 -5.32
C TYR A 31 16.49 16.63 -5.24
N MET A 32 15.91 17.73 -5.71
CA MET A 32 16.56 19.05 -5.78
C MET A 32 17.92 19.05 -6.50
N GLY A 33 18.10 18.18 -7.49
CA GLY A 33 19.34 18.08 -8.26
C GLY A 33 20.41 17.18 -7.63
N GLU A 34 20.17 16.64 -6.44
CA GLU A 34 21.05 15.66 -5.80
C GLU A 34 20.55 14.23 -6.02
N GLU A 35 21.48 13.32 -6.33
CA GLU A 35 21.19 11.89 -6.32
C GLU A 35 21.00 11.42 -4.89
N THR A 36 19.80 10.97 -4.60
CA THR A 36 19.39 10.40 -3.33
C THR A 36 18.97 8.94 -3.55
N ARG A 37 19.10 8.11 -2.53
CA ARG A 37 18.53 6.76 -2.53
C ARG A 37 17.33 6.75 -1.59
N ARG A 38 16.24 6.12 -2.03
CA ARG A 38 15.00 6.04 -1.24
C ARG A 38 14.37 4.67 -1.37
N ASP A 39 13.68 4.27 -0.33
CA ASP A 39 12.83 3.09 -0.37
C ASP A 39 11.46 3.48 -0.94
N GLU A 40 10.97 2.69 -1.89
CA GLU A 40 9.64 2.82 -2.47
C GLU A 40 8.78 1.61 -2.09
N VAL A 41 7.65 1.85 -1.43
CA VAL A 41 6.68 0.81 -1.12
C VAL A 41 5.50 0.93 -2.06
N THR A 42 5.19 -0.13 -2.82
CA THR A 42 3.97 -0.19 -3.63
C THR A 42 2.86 -0.77 -2.76
N ALA A 43 1.79 0.00 -2.58
CA ALA A 43 0.65 -0.39 -1.77
C ALA A 43 -0.67 -0.10 -2.48
N ARG A 44 -1.69 -0.94 -2.25
CA ARG A 44 -3.06 -0.57 -2.55
C ARG A 44 -3.56 0.36 -1.45
N VAL A 45 -4.09 1.50 -1.85
CA VAL A 45 -4.55 2.55 -0.95
C VAL A 45 -6.05 2.72 -1.21
N THR A 46 -6.85 2.32 -0.22
CA THR A 46 -8.28 2.59 -0.21
C THR A 46 -8.55 3.79 0.69
N VAL A 47 -9.27 4.78 0.19
CA VAL A 47 -9.55 6.04 0.88
C VAL A 47 -11.05 6.18 1.11
N PHE A 48 -11.41 6.49 2.36
CA PHE A 48 -12.75 6.88 2.76
C PHE A 48 -12.70 8.33 3.20
N ALA A 49 -13.28 9.23 2.40
CA ALA A 49 -13.28 10.65 2.70
C ALA A 49 -14.21 10.92 3.89
N THR A 50 -15.37 10.26 3.94
CA THR A 50 -16.39 10.48 4.97
C THR A 50 -16.74 9.22 5.76
N MET A 51 -17.37 9.40 6.92
CA MET A 51 -17.86 8.28 7.74
C MET A 51 -19.01 7.53 7.06
N ASP A 52 -19.80 8.21 6.23
CA ASP A 52 -20.93 7.59 5.51
C ASP A 52 -20.43 6.69 4.37
N GLU A 53 -19.40 7.11 3.64
CA GLU A 53 -18.69 6.26 2.68
C GLU A 53 -18.12 4.99 3.33
N LEU A 54 -17.52 5.14 4.51
CA LEU A 54 -16.97 4.02 5.26
C LEU A 54 -18.05 3.04 5.72
N ARG A 55 -19.19 3.54 6.20
CA ARG A 55 -20.33 2.70 6.61
C ARG A 55 -21.00 2.01 5.44
N ALA A 56 -21.10 2.69 4.30
CA ALA A 56 -21.65 2.12 3.08
C ALA A 56 -20.69 1.09 2.43
N GLY A 57 -19.40 1.13 2.77
CA GLY A 57 -18.38 0.35 2.10
C GLY A 57 -18.10 0.84 0.67
N SER A 58 -18.30 2.14 0.43
CA SER A 58 -18.13 2.80 -0.86
C SER A 58 -16.96 3.76 -0.78
N PRO A 59 -15.71 3.31 -1.00
CA PRO A 59 -14.55 4.18 -0.89
C PRO A 59 -14.58 5.28 -1.94
N ALA A 60 -14.16 6.49 -1.57
CA ALA A 60 -13.94 7.59 -2.50
C ALA A 60 -12.83 7.30 -3.52
N SER A 61 -11.85 6.48 -3.13
CA SER A 61 -10.79 6.04 -4.04
C SER A 61 -10.25 4.67 -3.63
N ASP A 62 -9.92 3.85 -4.62
CA ASP A 62 -9.18 2.61 -4.47
C ASP A 62 -8.16 2.53 -5.60
N SER A 63 -6.87 2.64 -5.27
CA SER A 63 -5.81 2.69 -6.27
C SER A 63 -4.48 2.15 -5.74
N VAL A 64 -3.65 1.61 -6.64
CA VAL A 64 -2.28 1.21 -6.32
C VAL A 64 -1.37 2.43 -6.43
N GLN A 65 -0.65 2.74 -5.35
CA GLN A 65 0.21 3.93 -5.25
C GLN A 65 1.59 3.58 -4.70
N LYS A 66 2.57 4.42 -5.02
CA LYS A 66 3.93 4.34 -4.47
C LYS A 66 4.10 5.27 -3.27
N ILE A 67 4.46 4.71 -2.12
CA ILE A 67 4.77 5.42 -0.89
C ILE A 67 6.29 5.54 -0.79
N THR A 68 6.79 6.78 -0.83
CA THR A 68 8.25 7.08 -0.78
C THR A 68 8.65 7.90 0.44
N HIS A 69 7.68 8.32 1.25
CA HIS A 69 7.94 9.12 2.45
C HIS A 69 8.64 8.25 3.50
N ARG A 70 9.88 8.58 3.87
CA ARG A 70 10.77 7.75 4.70
C ARG A 70 10.09 7.07 5.91
N MET A 71 9.33 7.84 6.70
CA MET A 71 8.61 7.27 7.86
C MET A 71 7.48 6.33 7.46
N LEU A 72 6.69 6.72 6.44
CA LEU A 72 5.54 5.93 6.00
C LEU A 72 5.98 4.68 5.26
N ALA A 73 7.02 4.75 4.44
CA ALA A 73 7.62 3.61 3.77
C ALA A 73 8.22 2.62 4.78
N ALA A 74 8.88 3.10 5.84
CA ALA A 74 9.38 2.25 6.91
C ALA A 74 8.24 1.51 7.63
N ASP A 75 7.16 2.21 7.99
CA ASP A 75 5.99 1.60 8.62
C ASP A 75 5.28 0.61 7.68
N ALA A 76 5.09 0.99 6.41
CA ALA A 76 4.49 0.15 5.37
C ALA A 76 5.28 -1.14 5.13
N SER A 77 6.61 -1.04 5.12
CA SER A 77 7.48 -2.19 4.85
C SER A 77 7.34 -3.32 5.88
N ARG A 78 6.96 -2.99 7.11
CA ARG A 78 6.72 -3.95 8.19
C ARG A 78 5.38 -4.66 8.06
N LEU A 79 4.50 -4.18 7.19
CA LEU A 79 3.10 -4.58 7.06
C LEU A 79 2.83 -5.22 5.69
N ILE A 80 3.88 -5.65 4.96
CA ILE A 80 3.75 -6.35 3.68
C ILE A 80 2.94 -7.63 3.88
N GLY A 81 1.93 -7.83 3.02
CA GLY A 81 1.02 -8.97 3.09
C GLY A 81 -0.13 -8.81 4.09
N GLY A 82 -0.25 -7.64 4.74
CA GLY A 82 -1.37 -7.30 5.61
C GLY A 82 -2.11 -6.05 5.16
N ALA A 83 -3.29 -5.84 5.76
CA ALA A 83 -4.05 -4.60 5.62
C ALA A 83 -3.94 -3.76 6.89
N PHE A 84 -3.58 -2.49 6.73
CA PHE A 84 -3.35 -1.57 7.84
C PHE A 84 -4.41 -0.46 7.84
N PRO A 85 -5.35 -0.47 8.80
CA PRO A 85 -6.28 0.63 8.99
C PRO A 85 -5.55 1.83 9.60
N THR A 86 -5.58 2.98 8.95
CA THR A 86 -4.84 4.18 9.37
C THR A 86 -5.58 5.47 9.04
N VAL A 87 -5.19 6.54 9.71
CA VAL A 87 -5.41 7.92 9.25
C VAL A 87 -4.06 8.61 9.04
N VAL A 88 -4.02 9.58 8.12
CA VAL A 88 -2.82 10.41 7.92
C VAL A 88 -2.95 11.63 8.80
N ALA A 89 -1.93 11.87 9.63
CA ALA A 89 -1.83 13.06 10.45
C ALA A 89 -0.54 13.83 10.14
N SER A 90 -0.59 15.16 10.27
CA SER A 90 0.63 15.97 10.27
C SER A 90 1.42 15.69 11.56
N LEU A 91 2.75 15.63 11.47
CA LEU A 91 3.58 15.88 12.65
C LEU A 91 3.31 17.31 13.13
N GLU A 92 3.38 17.49 14.45
CA GLU A 92 3.14 18.74 15.18
C GLU A 92 3.69 20.00 14.50
N PRO A 93 3.17 21.20 14.82
CA PRO A 93 3.54 22.44 14.14
C PRO A 93 5.05 22.75 14.09
N LYS A 94 5.86 22.17 14.99
CA LYS A 94 7.32 22.33 15.01
C LYS A 94 8.09 21.36 14.11
N ARG A 95 7.47 20.28 13.61
CA ARG A 95 8.12 19.27 12.77
C ARG A 95 7.38 19.11 11.44
N LYS A 96 8.07 19.40 10.33
CA LYS A 96 7.54 19.14 8.99
C LYS A 96 7.56 17.62 8.74
N GLY A 97 6.39 17.01 8.60
CA GLY A 97 6.29 15.58 8.26
C GLY A 97 4.88 15.03 8.41
N PHE A 98 4.67 13.80 7.95
CA PHE A 98 3.42 13.06 8.07
C PHE A 98 3.64 11.74 8.78
N VAL A 99 2.65 11.33 9.56
CA VAL A 99 2.63 10.05 10.27
C VAL A 99 1.32 9.33 10.05
N TRP A 100 1.40 8.01 10.07
CA TRP A 100 0.26 7.14 10.19
C TRP A 100 -0.15 7.01 11.64
N ARG A 101 -1.45 7.14 11.90
CA ARG A 101 -2.03 6.99 13.23
C ARG A 101 -3.12 5.94 13.18
N ALA A 102 -3.26 5.20 14.27
CA ALA A 102 -4.39 4.31 14.46
C ALA A 102 -5.69 5.13 14.41
N PRO A 103 -6.70 4.70 13.64
CA PRO A 103 -8.00 5.32 13.66
C PRO A 103 -8.71 5.02 15.00
N SER A 104 -9.83 5.70 15.26
CA SER A 104 -10.68 5.35 16.40
C SER A 104 -11.18 3.90 16.30
N SER A 105 -11.49 3.28 17.44
CA SER A 105 -11.92 1.87 17.50
C SER A 105 -13.11 1.57 16.59
N GLN A 106 -14.05 2.52 16.47
CA GLN A 106 -15.22 2.39 15.59
C GLN A 106 -14.81 2.36 14.11
N VAL A 107 -13.93 3.28 13.68
CA VAL A 107 -13.44 3.33 12.30
C VAL A 107 -12.61 2.08 11.97
N ALA A 108 -11.77 1.63 12.91
CA ALA A 108 -10.99 0.40 12.75
C ALA A 108 -11.89 -0.83 12.52
N GLN A 109 -12.99 -0.96 13.27
CA GLN A 109 -13.95 -2.05 13.10
C GLN A 109 -14.64 -2.01 11.74
N LEU A 110 -15.05 -0.83 11.27
CA LEU A 110 -15.68 -0.68 9.95
C LEU A 110 -14.71 -0.99 8.82
N LEU A 111 -13.46 -0.54 8.91
CA LEU A 111 -12.42 -0.88 7.94
C LEU A 111 -12.14 -2.38 7.91
N LYS A 112 -12.10 -3.04 9.08
CA LYS A 112 -11.96 -4.49 9.16
C LYS A 112 -13.14 -5.19 8.48
N ALA A 113 -14.38 -4.78 8.78
CA ALA A 113 -15.57 -5.35 8.16
C ALA A 113 -15.58 -5.17 6.64
N TYR A 114 -15.15 -4.00 6.15
CA TYR A 114 -14.98 -3.75 4.72
C TYR A 114 -13.93 -4.69 4.10
N TYR A 115 -12.76 -4.82 4.74
CA TYR A 115 -11.70 -5.70 4.27
C TYR A 115 -12.12 -7.16 4.22
N ASP A 116 -12.75 -7.67 5.29
CA ASP A 116 -13.25 -9.04 5.37
C ASP A 116 -14.30 -9.31 4.27
N LYS A 117 -15.24 -8.38 4.05
CA LYS A 117 -16.26 -8.50 3.00
C LYS A 117 -15.65 -8.50 1.60
N ARG A 118 -14.60 -7.71 1.39
CA ARG A 118 -13.88 -7.64 0.11
C ARG A 118 -13.05 -8.90 -0.13
N GLY A 119 -12.33 -9.39 0.88
CA GLY A 119 -11.55 -10.63 0.80
C GLY A 119 -12.42 -11.87 0.60
N ALA A 120 -13.66 -11.88 1.11
CA ALA A 120 -14.63 -12.92 0.80
C ALA A 120 -15.17 -12.87 -0.65
N SER A 121 -15.08 -11.71 -1.31
CA SER A 121 -15.61 -11.50 -2.67
C SER A 121 -14.55 -11.46 -3.78
N GLN A 122 -13.29 -11.24 -3.45
CA GLN A 122 -12.18 -11.22 -4.40
C GLN A 122 -10.96 -11.93 -3.79
N PRO A 123 -10.49 -13.06 -4.36
CA PRO A 123 -9.12 -13.46 -4.10
C PRO A 123 -8.22 -12.35 -4.65
N ASP A 124 -7.42 -11.73 -3.79
CA ASP A 124 -6.38 -10.80 -4.23
C ASP A 124 -5.52 -11.53 -5.27
N PRO A 125 -5.31 -10.97 -6.48
CA PRO A 125 -4.24 -11.44 -7.33
C PRO A 125 -2.93 -11.03 -6.65
N VAL A 126 -2.45 -11.89 -5.77
CA VAL A 126 -1.04 -11.93 -5.39
C VAL A 126 -0.31 -12.16 -6.71
N PRO A 127 0.62 -11.30 -7.14
CA PRO A 127 1.52 -11.69 -8.21
C PRO A 127 2.33 -12.87 -7.66
N SER A 128 1.97 -14.09 -8.07
CA SER A 128 2.76 -15.29 -7.80
C SER A 128 4.15 -15.04 -8.37
N PHE A 129 5.12 -14.88 -7.48
CA PHE A 129 6.55 -14.89 -7.80
C PHE A 129 7.10 -16.32 -7.76
N ASP A 130 6.27 -17.30 -8.14
CA ASP A 130 6.66 -18.70 -8.18
C ASP A 130 6.05 -19.36 -9.41
N GLU A 131 6.62 -19.03 -10.57
CA GLU A 131 6.73 -20.02 -11.64
C GLU A 131 8.18 -19.94 -12.14
N PRO A 132 9.05 -20.91 -11.80
CA PRO A 132 10.29 -21.05 -12.53
C PRO A 132 9.93 -21.23 -14.01
N PRO A 133 10.69 -20.66 -14.96
CA PRO A 133 10.42 -20.88 -16.38
C PRO A 133 10.35 -22.39 -16.60
N ALA A 134 9.21 -22.86 -17.10
CA ALA A 134 9.04 -24.24 -17.52
C ALA A 134 10.26 -24.60 -18.38
N ALA A 135 11.04 -25.59 -17.90
CA ALA A 135 12.18 -26.09 -18.65
C ALA A 135 11.68 -26.45 -20.06
N PRO A 136 12.40 -26.08 -21.13
CA PRO A 136 12.02 -26.51 -22.47
C PRO A 136 12.08 -28.04 -22.49
N ALA A 137 10.91 -28.67 -22.64
CA ALA A 137 10.81 -30.09 -22.96
C ALA A 137 11.28 -30.27 -24.40
N PHE A 138 12.48 -30.80 -24.60
CA PHE A 138 12.93 -31.31 -25.89
C PHE A 138 13.68 -32.65 -25.70
N ASP A 139 12.99 -33.68 -26.18
CA ASP A 139 13.39 -34.98 -26.69
C ASP A 139 14.49 -35.79 -25.97
N ASP A 140 13.98 -36.84 -25.32
CA ASP A 140 14.66 -38.11 -25.06
C ASP A 140 14.92 -38.80 -26.42
N GLU A 141 16.13 -38.66 -26.96
CA GLU A 141 16.59 -39.43 -28.11
C GLU A 141 17.04 -40.82 -27.60
N PRO A 142 16.52 -41.95 -28.12
CA PRO A 142 16.90 -43.27 -27.63
C PRO A 142 18.33 -43.63 -28.08
N PRO A 143 19.12 -44.34 -27.25
CA PRO A 143 20.45 -44.78 -27.65
C PRO A 143 20.35 -45.88 -28.72
N PHE A 144 21.14 -45.73 -29.78
CA PHE A 144 21.51 -46.80 -30.70
C PHE A 144 22.47 -47.81 -30.05
#